data_AF-A0A552B3M3-F1
#
_entry.id   AF-A0A552B3M3-F1
#
_cell.length_a   1.000
_cell.length_b   1.000
_cell.length_c   1.000
_cell.angle_alpha   90.00
_cell.angle_beta   90.00
_cell.angle_gamma   90.00
#
_symmetry.space_group_name_H-M   'P 1'
#
loop_
_entity.id
_entity.type
_entity.pdbx_description
1 polymer ?
#
loop_
_entity_poly.entity_id
_entity_poly.type
_entity_poly.pdbx_seq_one_letter_code
_entity_poly.pdbx_strand_id
1 'polypeptide(L)' 'QGLGVNSAALVQVTTGAIAGTYLVINDSTAGFQSSNDLLVNITGFTGTLPALGNIPVGNFFI' A
#
# COMPACT_ATOMS: atom_id res chain seq x y z
N GLN A 1 -9.65 -2.49 1.18
CA GLN A 1 -9.46 -2.86 -0.23
C GLN A 1 -9.03 -4.33 -0.27
N GLY A 2 -9.74 -5.19 -0.99
CA GLY A 2 -9.26 -6.56 -1.21
C GLY A 2 -8.13 -6.55 -2.24
N LEU A 3 -7.06 -7.32 -1.99
CA LEU A 3 -5.96 -7.52 -2.93
C LEU A 3 -6.42 -8.53 -4.00
N GLY A 4 -6.83 -8.01 -5.15
CA GLY A 4 -7.06 -8.83 -6.34
C GLY A 4 -5.76 -9.29 -6.97
N VAL A 5 -5.88 -10.17 -7.97
CA VAL A 5 -4.75 -10.63 -8.79
C VAL A 5 -4.05 -9.43 -9.43
N ASN A 6 -2.70 -9.39 -9.34
CA ASN A 6 -1.85 -8.35 -9.94
C ASN A 6 -2.31 -6.93 -9.56
N SER A 7 -2.70 -6.75 -8.30
CA SER A 7 -3.12 -5.47 -7.75
C SER A 7 -2.12 -4.95 -6.72
N ALA A 8 -2.26 -3.68 -6.39
CA ALA A 8 -1.55 -3.08 -5.27
C ALA A 8 -2.54 -2.37 -4.35
N ALA A 9 -2.25 -2.36 -3.05
CA ALA A 9 -3.06 -1.67 -2.06
C ALA A 9 -2.19 -0.93 -1.06
N LEU A 10 -2.65 0.26 -0.67
CA LEU A 10 -2.10 0.99 0.46
C LEU A 10 -2.86 0.58 1.72
N VAL A 11 -2.13 0.02 2.69
CA VAL A 11 -2.69 -0.56 3.92
C VAL A 11 -2.08 0.15 5.12
N GLN A 12 -2.92 0.56 6.06
CA GLN A 12 -2.47 1.10 7.35
C GLN A 12 -2.56 0.01 8.41
N VAL A 13 -1.43 -0.27 9.06
CA VAL A 13 -1.35 -1.12 10.23
C VAL A 13 -1.27 -0.22 11.45
N THR A 14 -2.24 -0.31 12.35
CA THR A 14 -2.36 0.60 13.51
C THR A 14 -1.89 -0.03 14.82
N THR A 15 -1.46 -1.28 14.80
CA THR A 15 -1.15 -2.04 16.03
C THR A 15 0.18 -2.79 15.91
N GLY A 16 0.84 -2.97 17.07
CA GLY A 16 2.06 -3.74 17.20
C GLY A 16 3.33 -3.01 16.73
N ALA A 17 4.44 -3.76 16.69
CA ALA A 17 5.77 -3.25 16.31
C ALA A 17 5.88 -2.87 14.82
N ILE A 18 4.88 -3.24 14.01
CA ILE A 18 4.78 -2.95 12.58
C ILE A 18 3.72 -1.88 12.29
N ALA A 19 3.40 -1.03 13.28
CA ALA A 19 2.49 0.08 13.03
C ALA A 19 3.10 1.00 11.96
N GLY A 20 2.35 1.28 10.90
CA GLY A 20 2.85 1.99 9.73
C GLY A 20 1.92 1.92 8.53
N THR A 21 2.34 2.60 7.46
CA THR A 21 1.65 2.59 6.18
C THR A 21 2.46 1.75 5.19
N TYR A 22 1.81 0.80 4.53
CA TYR A 22 2.48 -0.14 3.64
C TYR A 22 1.84 -0.15 2.26
N LEU A 23 2.68 -0.14 1.23
CA LEU A 23 2.27 -0.54 -0.12
C LEU A 23 2.48 -2.05 -0.25
N VAL A 24 1.39 -2.76 -0.49
CA VAL A 24 1.39 -4.18 -0.84
C VAL A 24 1.32 -4.29 -2.36
N ILE A 25 2.21 -5.08 -2.97
CA ILE A 25 2.16 -5.46 -4.39
C ILE A 25 1.96 -6.97 -4.46
N ASN A 26 0.85 -7.40 -5.06
CA ASN A 26 0.44 -8.79 -5.11
C ASN A 26 1.19 -9.60 -6.18
N ASP A 27 1.61 -10.82 -5.86
CA ASP A 27 2.37 -11.73 -6.74
C ASP A 27 1.54 -12.45 -7.82
N SER A 28 0.31 -11.99 -8.08
CA SER A 28 -0.71 -12.62 -8.94
C SER A 28 -1.56 -13.71 -8.26
N THR A 29 -1.40 -13.95 -6.96
CA THR A 29 -2.30 -14.81 -6.18
C THR A 29 -3.24 -13.95 -5.33
N ALA A 30 -4.56 -14.01 -5.55
CA ALA A 30 -5.50 -13.18 -4.80
C ALA A 30 -5.35 -13.31 -3.26
N GLY A 31 -5.43 -12.19 -2.55
CA GLY A 31 -5.19 -12.10 -1.10
C GLY A 31 -3.80 -11.55 -0.76
N PHE A 32 -3.49 -11.45 0.54
CA PHE A 32 -2.16 -11.09 1.02
C PHE A 32 -1.38 -12.36 1.40
N GLN A 33 -0.16 -12.49 0.90
CA GLN A 33 0.76 -13.59 1.16
C GLN A 33 2.14 -13.02 1.53
N SER A 34 2.44 -12.88 2.83
CA SER A 34 3.66 -12.20 3.31
C SER A 34 4.99 -12.81 2.83
N SER A 35 4.99 -14.07 2.41
CA SER A 35 6.19 -14.76 1.89
C SER A 35 6.46 -14.48 0.41
N ASN A 36 5.47 -13.97 -0.30
CA ASN A 36 5.45 -13.91 -1.76
C ASN A 36 5.16 -12.50 -2.28
N ASP A 37 4.23 -11.80 -1.62
CA ASP A 37 3.91 -10.41 -1.91
C ASP A 37 5.06 -9.49 -1.47
N LEU A 38 5.27 -8.44 -2.23
CA LEU A 38 6.18 -7.37 -1.83
C LEU A 38 5.45 -6.41 -0.89
N LEU A 39 6.07 -6.16 0.26
CA LEU A 39 5.62 -5.19 1.24
C LEU A 39 6.63 -4.05 1.35
N VAL A 40 6.20 -2.83 1.07
CA VAL A 40 7.03 -1.62 1.17
C VAL A 40 6.50 -0.74 2.30
N ASN A 41 7.33 -0.48 3.32
CA ASN A 41 7.00 0.47 4.37
C ASN A 41 7.18 1.90 3.86
N ILE A 42 6.11 2.70 3.89
CA ILE A 42 6.14 4.11 3.51
C ILE A 42 6.32 4.95 4.78
N THR A 43 7.56 5.38 5.00
CA THR A 43 7.91 6.31 6.09
C THR A 43 7.69 7.76 5.67
N GLY A 44 7.33 8.64 6.60
CA GLY A 44 7.18 10.07 6.35
C GLY A 44 5.83 10.47 5.71
N PHE A 45 4.96 9.51 5.39
CA PHE A 45 3.57 9.81 5.06
C PHE A 45 2.85 10.37 6.29
N THR A 46 2.18 11.51 6.14
CA THR A 46 1.39 12.15 7.20
C THR A 46 -0.02 12.43 6.69
N GLY A 47 -1.01 12.40 7.58
CA GLY A 47 -2.41 12.63 7.23
C GLY A 47 -3.19 11.35 6.88
N THR A 48 -4.36 11.51 6.26
CA THR A 48 -5.24 10.40 5.88
C THR A 48 -4.84 9.82 4.53
N LEU A 49 -4.90 8.49 4.40
CA LEU A 49 -4.70 7.84 3.10
C LEU A 49 -5.63 8.47 2.05
N PRO A 50 -5.11 8.82 0.85
CA PRO A 50 -5.95 9.36 -0.20
C PRO A 50 -7.01 8.33 -0.60
N ALA A 51 -8.24 8.81 -0.83
CA ALA A 51 -9.28 7.98 -1.42
C ALA A 51 -8.88 7.57 -2.85
N LEU A 52 -9.52 6.53 -3.36
CA LEU A 52 -9.38 6.16 -4.78
C LEU A 52 -9.78 7.37 -5.64
N GLY A 53 -8.97 7.68 -6.65
CA GLY A 53 -9.20 8.83 -7.51
C GLY A 53 -8.00 9.15 -8.40
N ASN A 54 -8.11 10.22 -9.17
CA ASN A 54 -7.04 10.66 -10.05
C ASN A 54 -5.89 11.27 -9.23
N ILE A 55 -4.66 10.84 -9.53
CA ILE A 55 -3.45 11.51 -9.03
C ILE A 55 -3.13 12.66 -9.99
N PRO A 56 -3.18 13.93 -9.55
CA PRO A 56 -2.75 15.03 -10.40
C PRO A 56 -1.23 14.90 -10.68
N VAL A 57 -0.87 14.96 -11.97
CA VAL A 57 0.50 14.72 -12.49
C VAL A 57 1.57 15.68 -11.96
N GLY A 58 1.20 16.75 -11.25
CA GLY A 58 2.15 17.76 -10.74
C GLY A 58 3.12 17.28 -9.67
N ASN A 59 2.90 16.11 -9.06
CA ASN A 59 3.64 15.67 -7.86
C ASN A 59 4.48 14.40 -8.07
N PHE A 60 4.68 13.93 -9.31
CA PHE A 60 5.32 12.63 -9.53
C PHE A 60 6.84 12.62 -9.28
N PHE A 61 7.53 13.74 -9.50
CA PHE A 61 8.97 13.89 -9.20
C PHE A 61 9.26 15.37 -8.94
N ILE A 62 9.50 15.74 -7.67
CA ILE A 62 10.19 16.99 -7.30
C ILE A 62 11.56 16.64 -6.75
#